data_AF-A0A7K7PYX3-F1
#
_entry.id   AF-A0A7K7PYX3-F1
#
_cell.length_a   1.000
_cell.length_b   1.000
_cell.length_c   1.000
_cell.angle_alpha   90.00
_cell.angle_beta   90.00
_cell.angle_gamma   90.00
#
_symmetry.space_group_name_H-M   'P 1'
#
loop_
_entity.id
_entity.type
_entity.pdbx_description
1 polymer ?
#
loop_
_entity_poly.entity_id
_entity_poly.type
_entity_poly.pdbx_seq_one_letter_code
_entity_poly.pdbx_strand_id
1 'polypeptide(L)'
;QVSPALRTPRVPVWLCSLSGRLGVLFGTDSRLLSDWKAERIFHLYFHSGQQEQSRTARLTIDTHSHRWEEAQREGPCSPGKRRPALEMAIRTKWAGATVSWNGTEPFS
;
A
#
# COMPACT_ATOMS: atom_id res chain seq x y z
N GLN A 1 -21.23 14.80 15.13
CA GLN A 1 -22.03 13.80 14.38
C GLN A 1 -21.18 13.26 13.25
N VAL A 2 -20.99 11.95 13.15
CA VAL A 2 -20.19 11.31 12.08
C VAL A 2 -21.16 10.75 11.05
N SER A 3 -20.91 10.94 9.76
CA SER A 3 -21.81 10.47 8.70
C SER A 3 -21.91 8.93 8.70
N PRO A 4 -23.09 8.34 8.45
CA PRO A 4 -23.25 6.88 8.36
C PRO A 4 -22.32 6.21 7.34
N ALA A 5 -21.98 6.94 6.26
CA ALA A 5 -21.02 6.49 5.24
C ALA A 5 -19.60 6.27 5.78
N LEU A 6 -19.22 6.92 6.90
CA LEU A 6 -17.94 6.67 7.56
C LEU A 6 -17.97 5.42 8.46
N ARG A 7 -19.17 4.92 8.85
CA ARG A 7 -19.29 3.66 9.60
C ARG A 7 -19.13 2.43 8.70
N THR A 8 -19.52 2.55 7.44
CA THR A 8 -19.41 1.47 6.45
C THR A 8 -18.91 2.05 5.14
N PRO A 9 -17.58 2.21 5.00
CA PRO A 9 -17.02 2.79 3.80
C PRO A 9 -17.31 1.88 2.60
N ARG A 10 -17.75 2.50 1.49
CA ARG A 10 -18.11 1.77 0.25
C ARG A 10 -16.90 1.20 -0.48
N VAL A 11 -15.73 1.74 -0.20
CA VAL A 11 -14.44 1.32 -0.75
C VAL A 11 -13.53 0.97 0.41
N PRO A 12 -12.54 0.09 0.21
CA PRO A 12 -11.66 -0.30 1.29
C PRO A 12 -10.74 0.87 1.66
N VAL A 13 -10.73 1.20 2.94
CA VAL A 13 -9.94 2.30 3.53
C VAL A 13 -9.30 1.82 4.83
N TRP A 14 -8.06 2.22 5.05
CA TRP A 14 -7.27 1.90 6.23
C TRP A 14 -6.60 3.16 6.77
N LEU A 15 -6.55 3.24 8.10
CA LEU A 15 -5.64 4.14 8.79
C LEU A 15 -4.32 3.41 9.02
N CYS A 16 -3.23 4.02 8.59
CA CYS A 16 -1.88 3.48 8.75
C CYS A 16 -1.13 4.32 9.78
N SER A 17 -0.61 3.67 10.82
CA SER A 17 0.37 4.30 11.72
C SER A 17 1.77 3.93 11.23
N LEU A 18 2.45 4.88 10.60
CA LEU A 18 3.78 4.72 10.01
C LEU A 18 4.76 5.60 10.77
N SER A 19 5.69 4.99 11.50
CA SER A 19 6.74 5.71 12.24
C SER A 19 6.21 6.83 13.16
N GLY A 20 5.06 6.60 13.81
CA GLY A 20 4.42 7.58 14.69
C GLY A 20 3.55 8.64 13.99
N ARG A 21 3.37 8.55 12.67
CA ARG A 21 2.48 9.42 11.89
C ARG A 21 1.28 8.64 11.37
N LEU A 22 0.11 9.26 11.35
CA LEU A 22 -1.09 8.69 10.74
C LEU A 22 -1.17 9.07 9.27
N GLY A 23 -1.50 8.09 8.44
CA GLY A 23 -1.87 8.29 7.04
C GLY A 23 -3.10 7.48 6.67
N VAL A 24 -3.69 7.79 5.52
CA VAL A 24 -4.84 7.09 4.97
C VAL A 24 -4.39 6.33 3.71
N LEU A 25 -4.66 5.03 3.70
CA LEU A 25 -4.49 4.16 2.54
C LEU A 25 -5.87 3.72 2.07
N PHE A 26 -6.17 3.80 0.79
CA PHE A 26 -7.48 3.40 0.27
C PHE A 26 -7.40 2.83 -1.15
N GLY A 27 -8.34 1.93 -1.45
CA GLY A 27 -8.61 1.49 -2.81
C GLY A 27 -9.81 2.26 -3.39
N THR A 28 -9.96 2.19 -4.72
CA THR A 28 -11.11 2.77 -5.42
C THR A 28 -12.08 1.71 -5.95
N ASP A 29 -11.66 0.44 -6.02
CA ASP A 29 -12.54 -0.69 -6.34
C ASP A 29 -13.16 -1.26 -5.05
N SER A 30 -14.48 -1.16 -4.93
CA SER A 30 -15.24 -1.74 -3.82
C SER A 30 -15.13 -3.26 -3.73
N ARG A 31 -14.76 -3.94 -4.82
CA ARG A 31 -14.66 -5.40 -4.88
C ARG A 31 -13.30 -5.92 -4.41
N LEU A 32 -12.33 -5.05 -4.17
CA LEU A 32 -10.93 -5.42 -3.90
C LEU A 32 -10.78 -6.49 -2.79
N LEU A 33 -11.65 -6.47 -1.78
CA LEU A 33 -11.58 -7.42 -0.66
C LEU A 33 -12.60 -8.58 -0.76
N SER A 34 -13.47 -8.56 -1.76
CA SER A 34 -14.55 -9.53 -1.93
C SER A 34 -14.42 -10.37 -3.21
N ASP A 35 -13.59 -9.95 -4.15
CA ASP A 35 -13.31 -10.64 -5.41
C ASP A 35 -11.82 -10.96 -5.49
N TRP A 36 -11.48 -12.25 -5.39
CA TRP A 36 -10.11 -12.73 -5.46
C TRP A 36 -9.39 -12.32 -6.75
N LYS A 37 -10.13 -12.11 -7.87
CA LYS A 37 -9.53 -11.64 -9.12
C LYS A 37 -9.11 -10.18 -9.02
N ALA A 38 -9.94 -9.36 -8.38
CA ALA A 38 -9.64 -7.95 -8.12
C ALA A 38 -8.48 -7.79 -7.13
N GLU A 39 -8.29 -8.74 -6.22
CA GLU A 39 -7.19 -8.77 -5.25
C GLU A 39 -5.84 -9.23 -5.84
N ARG A 40 -5.79 -9.69 -7.10
CA ARG A 40 -4.53 -10.13 -7.73
C ARG A 40 -3.59 -8.97 -8.02
N ILE A 41 -4.09 -7.98 -8.78
CA ILE A 41 -3.33 -6.78 -9.16
C ILE A 41 -4.26 -5.59 -9.06
N PHE A 42 -3.92 -4.62 -8.22
CA PHE A 42 -4.79 -3.47 -7.95
C PHE A 42 -4.00 -2.23 -7.57
N HIS A 43 -4.71 -1.11 -7.48
CA HIS A 43 -4.14 0.15 -7.06
C HIS A 43 -4.59 0.53 -5.65
N LEU A 44 -3.63 1.03 -4.87
CA LEU A 44 -3.89 1.73 -3.62
C LEU A 44 -3.41 3.16 -3.72
N TYR A 45 -4.06 4.04 -2.97
CA TYR A 45 -3.75 5.45 -2.89
C TYR A 45 -3.39 5.78 -1.45
N PHE A 46 -2.29 6.49 -1.26
CA PHE A 46 -1.81 6.85 0.06
C PHE A 46 -1.69 8.36 0.24
N HIS A 47 -2.21 8.83 1.36
CA HIS A 47 -2.11 10.21 1.81
C HIS A 47 -1.54 10.25 3.24
N SER A 48 -0.35 10.83 3.43
CA SER A 48 0.30 10.98 4.74
C SER A 48 -0.22 12.15 5.56
N GLY A 49 -0.92 13.10 4.93
CA GLY A 49 -1.40 14.32 5.61
C GLY A 49 -0.31 15.37 5.83
N GLN A 50 0.91 15.12 5.36
CA GLN A 50 2.03 16.06 5.39
C GLN A 50 1.87 17.13 4.31
N GLN A 51 2.31 18.35 4.60
CA GLN A 51 2.28 19.46 3.65
C GLN A 51 3.20 19.22 2.45
N GLU A 52 4.28 18.47 2.68
CA GLU A 52 5.28 18.08 1.70
C GLU A 52 4.74 17.09 0.66
N GLN A 53 3.63 16.40 0.97
CA GLN A 53 2.96 15.51 0.03
C GLN A 53 2.11 16.33 -0.95
N SER A 54 2.76 16.89 -1.96
CA SER A 54 2.07 17.64 -3.03
C SER A 54 1.18 16.76 -3.93
N ARG A 55 1.36 15.44 -3.91
CA ARG A 55 0.61 14.48 -4.73
C ARG A 55 0.32 13.19 -3.97
N THR A 56 -0.88 12.66 -4.15
CA THR A 56 -1.26 11.33 -3.66
C THR A 56 -0.38 10.26 -4.31
N ALA A 57 0.26 9.41 -3.50
CA ALA A 57 0.99 8.28 -4.06
C ALA A 57 0.00 7.23 -4.54
N ARG A 58 0.11 6.87 -5.82
CA ARG A 58 -0.60 5.74 -6.40
C ARG A 58 0.32 4.54 -6.42
N LEU A 59 0.01 3.52 -5.66
CA LEU A 59 0.75 2.27 -5.58
C LEU A 59 0.09 1.22 -6.47
N THR A 60 0.90 0.38 -7.12
CA THR A 60 0.42 -0.87 -7.75
C THR A 60 0.84 -2.03 -6.87
N ILE A 61 -0.13 -2.83 -6.46
CA ILE A 61 0.05 -4.00 -5.61
C ILE A 61 -0.18 -5.24 -6.46
N ASP A 62 0.78 -6.15 -6.50
CA ASP A 62 0.63 -7.47 -7.12
C ASP A 62 0.83 -8.52 -6.03
N THR A 63 -0.23 -9.27 -5.72
CA THR A 63 -0.26 -10.28 -4.66
C THR A 63 0.10 -11.67 -5.15
N HIS A 64 0.30 -11.85 -6.46
CA HIS A 64 0.63 -13.12 -7.10
C HIS A 64 2.10 -13.19 -7.53
N SER A 65 2.88 -12.12 -7.32
CA SER A 65 4.33 -12.14 -7.54
C SER A 65 4.96 -13.28 -6.73
N HIS A 66 5.71 -14.15 -7.40
CA HIS A 66 6.26 -15.32 -6.74
C HIS A 66 7.33 -14.91 -5.72
N ARG A 67 7.34 -15.56 -4.55
CA ARG A 67 8.32 -15.32 -3.46
C ARG A 67 9.79 -15.36 -3.91
N TRP A 68 10.12 -16.05 -5.01
CA TRP A 68 11.47 -16.13 -5.56
C TRP A 68 11.92 -14.85 -6.29
N GLU A 69 10.99 -14.07 -6.87
CA GLU A 69 11.30 -12.76 -7.48
C GLU A 69 11.66 -11.73 -6.40
N GLU A 70 11.07 -11.86 -5.20
CA GLU A 70 11.41 -11.01 -4.05
C GLU A 70 12.82 -11.27 -3.54
N ALA A 71 13.19 -12.54 -3.38
CA ALA A 71 14.52 -12.96 -2.94
C ALA A 71 15.63 -12.53 -3.93
N GLN A 72 15.31 -12.44 -5.23
CA GLN A 72 16.24 -11.91 -6.24
C GLN A 72 16.43 -10.39 -6.16
N ARG A 73 15.41 -9.61 -5.76
CA ARG A 73 15.57 -8.17 -5.51
C ARG A 73 16.42 -7.90 -4.26
N GLU A 74 16.40 -8.82 -3.31
CA GLU A 74 17.26 -8.88 -2.12
C GLU A 74 18.50 -9.75 -2.35
N GLY A 75 19.06 -9.73 -3.57
CA GLY A 75 20.26 -10.48 -3.88
C GLY A 75 21.41 -10.19 -2.91
N PRO A 76 22.39 -11.10 -2.79
CA PRO A 76 23.53 -10.99 -1.86
C PRO A 76 24.41 -9.74 -2.03
N CYS A 77 24.11 -8.87 -2.99
CA CYS A 77 24.84 -7.63 -3.31
C CYS A 77 24.02 -6.34 -3.13
N SER A 78 22.81 -6.37 -2.52
CA SER A 78 22.07 -5.13 -2.17
C SER A 78 21.86 -4.96 -0.65
N PRO A 79 22.94 -4.91 0.16
CA PRO A 79 22.83 -4.58 1.58
C PRO A 79 22.50 -3.08 1.72
N GLY A 80 21.26 -2.72 2.02
CA GLY A 80 20.99 -1.42 2.62
C GLY A 80 19.73 -0.65 2.22
N LYS A 81 18.95 -1.08 1.21
CA LYS A 81 17.69 -0.35 0.90
C LYS A 81 16.57 -0.82 1.83
N ARG A 82 16.50 -0.25 3.04
CA ARG A 82 15.41 -0.49 3.99
C ARG A 82 14.08 -0.20 3.28
N ARG A 83 13.19 -1.20 3.22
CA ARG A 83 11.87 -1.05 2.60
C ARG A 83 11.09 0.06 3.33
N PRO A 84 10.34 0.91 2.60
CA PRO A 84 9.49 1.93 3.21
C PRO A 84 8.49 1.31 4.19
N ALA A 85 8.19 2.03 5.28
CA ALA A 85 7.26 1.56 6.31
C ALA A 85 5.87 1.24 5.74
N LEU A 86 5.40 2.01 4.76
CA LEU A 86 4.12 1.77 4.09
C LEU A 86 4.10 0.44 3.34
N GLU A 87 5.18 0.06 2.65
CA GLU A 87 5.26 -1.24 1.98
C GLU A 87 5.17 -2.39 2.98
N MET A 88 5.85 -2.24 4.12
CA MET A 88 5.79 -3.24 5.19
C MET A 88 4.39 -3.35 5.77
N ALA A 89 3.69 -2.23 5.97
CA ALA A 89 2.30 -2.22 6.43
C ALA A 89 1.34 -2.86 5.41
N ILE A 90 1.55 -2.66 4.11
CA ILE A 90 0.75 -3.32 3.06
C ILE A 90 0.97 -4.84 3.12
N ARG A 91 2.21 -5.28 3.32
CA ARG A 91 2.57 -6.71 3.36
C ARG A 91 2.06 -7.45 4.60
N THR A 92 1.65 -6.76 5.67
CA THR A 92 0.96 -7.43 6.78
C THR A 92 -0.44 -7.88 6.37
N LYS A 93 -1.07 -7.19 5.41
CA LYS A 93 -2.36 -7.58 4.84
C LYS A 93 -2.21 -8.52 3.64
N TRP A 94 -1.29 -8.20 2.73
CA TRP A 94 -1.03 -9.01 1.52
C TRP A 94 0.39 -9.57 1.56
N ALA A 95 0.55 -10.72 2.21
CA ALA A 95 1.85 -11.34 2.40
C ALA A 95 2.50 -11.71 1.05
N GLY A 96 3.75 -11.27 0.84
CA GLY A 96 4.49 -11.53 -0.41
C GLY A 96 4.07 -10.65 -1.60
N ALA A 97 3.25 -9.62 -1.37
CA ALA A 97 2.89 -8.71 -2.43
C ALA A 97 4.07 -7.80 -2.81
N THR A 98 4.28 -7.62 -4.10
CA THR A 98 5.18 -6.57 -4.61
C THR A 98 4.44 -5.23 -4.67
N VAL A 99 5.19 -4.16 -4.39
CA VAL A 99 4.67 -2.79 -4.36
C VAL A 99 5.48 -1.95 -5.34
N SER A 100 4.79 -1.30 -6.28
CA SER A 100 5.36 -0.29 -7.17
C SER A 100 4.80 1.08 -6.82
N TRP A 101 5.68 2.06 -6.60
CA TRP A 101 5.30 3.44 -6.31
C TRP A 101 4.92 4.26 -7.56
N ASN A 102 4.97 3.64 -8.74
CA ASN A 102 4.61 4.26 -10.03
C ASN A 102 5.30 5.62 -10.27
N GLY A 103 6.58 5.73 -9.90
CA GLY A 103 7.37 6.96 -10.04
C GLY A 103 7.17 8.00 -8.94
N THR A 104 6.42 7.69 -7.88
CA THR A 104 6.39 8.51 -6.66
C THR A 104 7.53 8.08 -5.73
N GLU A 105 8.29 9.02 -5.18
CA GLU A 105 9.27 8.68 -4.15
C GLU A 105 8.56 8.24 -2.85
N PRO A 106 9.05 7.20 -2.16
CA PRO A 106 8.50 6.81 -0.88
C PRO A 106 8.64 7.94 0.15
N PHE A 107 7.56 8.22 0.88
CA PHE A 107 7.58 9.22 1.95
C PHE A 107 8.37 8.70 3.16
N SER A 108 9.20 9.57 3.73
CA SER A 108 10.02 9.31 4.92
C SER A 108 9.29 9.60 6.24
#